data_AF-A0A1G3ZWS1-F1
#
_entry.id   AF-A0A1G3ZWS1-F1
#
_cell.length_a   1.000
_cell.length_b   1.000
_cell.length_c   1.000
_cell.angle_alpha   90.00
_cell.angle_beta   90.00
_cell.angle_gamma   90.00
#
_symmetry.space_group_name_H-M   'P 1'
#
loop_
_entity.id
_entity.type
_entity.pdbx_description
1 polymer ?
#
loop_
_entity_poly.entity_id
_entity_poly.type
_entity_poly.pdbx_seq_one_letter_code
_entity_poly.pdbx_strand_id
1 'polypeptide(L)'
;RREEPGGISVGACNFWPKWHAKSGKLLGVGSAVPYKHNKVMSAHRSETSYSVYDPQKQIWTAWDTLALPDAKKFYNAGAGCVQRLDLPDGEILLPINFRAESEKFIKVAVLRCAFDGSKLTMLEQGNVLAVDRDYGLAEPSLTRFGGRYYLTLRQEKAGYVSTSDDGLHFSEPKKWTWDDGSDLGNYNTQQHWVTHDDALFLVYTRRGANNDHIMRHRAPLFIGQVDPEKLCVLRATERVLVPQRGARLGNFGVTEVNESETWVTVAEWMQTTPPNPYDFTKCMKYGSDNAVFAARIKWKTPNKSWNKR
;
A
#
# COMPACT_ATOMS: atom_id res chain seq x y z
N ARG A 1 -8.43 -19.05 -7.50
CA ARG A 1 -8.06 -18.36 -8.76
C ARG A 1 -9.21 -18.57 -9.75
N ARG A 2 -9.35 -17.71 -10.75
CA ARG A 2 -10.30 -17.91 -11.86
C ARG A 2 -9.48 -18.38 -13.07
N GLU A 3 -9.89 -19.45 -13.71
CA GLU A 3 -9.23 -19.93 -14.93
C GLU A 3 -9.86 -19.26 -16.16
N GLU A 4 -9.02 -18.85 -17.10
CA GLU A 4 -9.37 -18.20 -18.35
C GLU A 4 -8.82 -19.02 -19.54
N PRO A 5 -9.39 -18.86 -20.75
CA PRO A 5 -8.90 -19.53 -21.95
C PRO A 5 -7.39 -19.33 -22.18
N GLY A 6 -6.74 -20.32 -22.80
CA GLY A 6 -5.33 -20.23 -23.15
C GLY A 6 -4.36 -20.50 -21.99
N GLY A 7 -4.82 -21.17 -20.93
CA GLY A 7 -4.01 -21.55 -19.77
C GLY A 7 -3.65 -20.37 -18.87
N ILE A 8 -4.54 -19.37 -18.82
CA ILE A 8 -4.38 -18.17 -18.00
C ILE A 8 -5.13 -18.40 -16.68
N SER A 9 -4.48 -18.08 -15.56
CA SER A 9 -5.09 -18.14 -14.23
C SER A 9 -5.02 -16.76 -13.58
N VAL A 10 -6.16 -16.22 -13.18
CA VAL A 10 -6.27 -14.90 -12.54
C VAL A 10 -6.43 -15.04 -11.03
N GLY A 11 -5.56 -14.34 -10.30
CA GLY A 11 -5.58 -14.31 -8.83
C GLY A 11 -5.79 -12.91 -8.29
N ALA A 12 -6.53 -12.80 -7.18
CA ALA A 12 -6.43 -11.62 -6.33
C ALA A 12 -5.03 -11.60 -5.68
N CYS A 13 -4.33 -10.50 -5.83
CA CYS A 13 -2.96 -10.30 -5.36
C CYS A 13 -2.86 -8.97 -4.62
N ASN A 14 -1.83 -8.85 -3.76
CA ASN A 14 -1.60 -7.64 -2.97
C ASN A 14 -2.87 -7.21 -2.22
N PHE A 15 -3.56 -8.19 -1.64
CA PHE A 15 -4.91 -8.03 -1.07
C PHE A 15 -4.82 -7.61 0.38
N TRP A 16 -5.43 -6.48 0.75
CA TRP A 16 -5.41 -5.95 2.10
C TRP A 16 -6.82 -5.74 2.68
N PRO A 17 -7.16 -6.36 3.83
CA PRO A 17 -8.46 -6.22 4.45
C PRO A 17 -8.53 -5.00 5.40
N LYS A 18 -9.64 -4.27 5.38
CA LYS A 18 -9.98 -3.22 6.36
C LYS A 18 -11.44 -3.33 6.79
N TRP A 19 -11.68 -3.22 8.09
CA TRP A 19 -13.02 -3.25 8.67
C TRP A 19 -13.80 -2.00 8.25
N HIS A 20 -14.98 -2.20 7.66
CA HIS A 20 -15.86 -1.12 7.28
C HIS A 20 -16.95 -0.96 8.34
N ALA A 21 -16.79 0.06 9.20
CA ALA A 21 -17.63 0.24 10.38
C ALA A 21 -19.13 0.36 10.07
N LYS A 22 -19.48 1.06 8.97
CA LYS A 22 -20.88 1.31 8.59
C LYS A 22 -21.62 0.04 8.20
N SER A 23 -20.96 -0.91 7.53
CA SER A 23 -21.60 -2.16 7.08
C SER A 23 -21.35 -3.35 8.02
N GLY A 24 -20.41 -3.23 8.96
CA GLY A 24 -20.05 -4.33 9.86
C GLY A 24 -19.41 -5.51 9.12
N LYS A 25 -18.67 -5.23 8.04
CA LYS A 25 -17.99 -6.24 7.22
C LYS A 25 -16.51 -5.93 7.10
N LEU A 26 -15.71 -6.96 6.91
CA LEU A 26 -14.29 -6.80 6.58
C LEU A 26 -14.16 -6.86 5.06
N LEU A 27 -13.89 -5.70 4.44
CA LEU A 27 -13.74 -5.57 2.99
C LEU A 27 -12.25 -5.59 2.66
N GLY A 28 -11.82 -6.58 1.89
CA GLY A 28 -10.47 -6.59 1.33
C GLY A 28 -10.43 -6.14 -0.11
N VAL A 29 -9.36 -5.44 -0.47
CA VAL A 29 -9.14 -4.85 -1.78
C VAL A 29 -7.74 -5.21 -2.26
N GLY A 30 -7.57 -5.45 -3.55
CA GLY A 30 -6.28 -5.77 -4.16
C GLY A 30 -6.28 -5.52 -5.66
N SER A 31 -5.49 -6.33 -6.37
CA SER A 31 -5.46 -6.36 -7.84
C SER A 31 -5.77 -7.76 -8.34
N ALA A 32 -6.54 -7.88 -9.42
CA ALA A 32 -6.68 -9.11 -10.20
C ALA A 32 -5.52 -9.19 -11.19
N VAL A 33 -4.64 -10.18 -11.04
CA VAL A 33 -3.43 -10.35 -11.84
C VAL A 33 -3.47 -11.68 -12.59
N PRO A 34 -3.29 -11.68 -13.92
CA PRO A 34 -3.24 -12.90 -14.72
C PRO A 34 -1.83 -13.50 -14.74
N TYR A 35 -1.81 -14.83 -14.65
CA TYR A 35 -0.62 -15.65 -14.70
C TYR A 35 -0.72 -16.62 -15.87
N LYS A 36 0.39 -16.81 -16.59
CA LYS A 36 0.55 -17.86 -17.60
C LYS A 36 1.83 -18.64 -17.30
N HIS A 37 1.74 -19.97 -17.26
CA HIS A 37 2.85 -20.85 -16.87
C HIS A 37 3.50 -20.44 -15.54
N ASN A 38 2.68 -20.13 -14.52
CA ASN A 38 3.11 -19.67 -13.19
C ASN A 38 3.94 -18.38 -13.17
N LYS A 39 3.85 -17.55 -14.22
CA LYS A 39 4.49 -16.23 -14.30
C LYS A 39 3.45 -15.15 -14.54
N VAL A 40 3.62 -14.01 -13.88
CA VAL A 40 2.81 -12.81 -14.15
C VAL A 40 3.01 -12.43 -15.62
N MET A 41 1.91 -12.18 -16.33
CA MET A 41 1.97 -11.73 -17.72
C MET A 41 2.53 -10.30 -17.80
N SER A 42 3.45 -10.02 -18.72
CA SER A 42 4.10 -8.70 -18.83
C SER A 42 3.17 -7.61 -19.36
N ALA A 43 2.32 -7.94 -20.34
CA ALA A 43 1.24 -7.10 -20.82
C ALA A 43 -0.08 -7.74 -20.39
N HIS A 44 -0.81 -7.07 -19.51
CA HIS A 44 -2.10 -7.57 -19.04
C HIS A 44 -3.04 -6.46 -18.60
N ARG A 45 -4.34 -6.76 -18.77
CA ARG A 45 -5.39 -6.09 -18.04
C ARG A 45 -5.30 -6.49 -16.57
N SER A 46 -5.30 -5.51 -15.68
CA SER A 46 -5.46 -5.74 -14.24
C SER A 46 -6.63 -4.92 -13.74
N GLU A 47 -7.38 -5.49 -12.81
CA GLU A 47 -8.57 -4.83 -12.26
C GLU A 47 -8.46 -4.71 -10.75
N THR A 48 -9.19 -3.77 -10.17
CA THR A 48 -9.28 -3.64 -8.72
C THR A 48 -10.19 -4.75 -8.21
N SER A 49 -9.59 -5.74 -7.55
CA SER A 49 -10.35 -6.87 -6.99
C SER A 49 -10.78 -6.54 -5.56
N TYR A 50 -11.94 -7.04 -5.16
CA TYR A 50 -12.39 -6.96 -3.78
C TYR A 50 -13.11 -8.24 -3.35
N SER A 51 -13.12 -8.53 -2.05
CA SER A 51 -13.90 -9.62 -1.47
C SER A 51 -14.37 -9.18 -0.09
N VAL A 52 -15.51 -9.71 0.35
CA VAL A 52 -16.13 -9.34 1.62
C VAL A 52 -16.11 -10.54 2.54
N TYR A 53 -15.61 -10.34 3.75
CA TYR A 53 -15.73 -11.29 4.84
C TYR A 53 -16.92 -10.96 5.72
N ASP A 54 -17.77 -11.96 5.90
CA ASP A 54 -18.89 -11.91 6.83
C ASP A 54 -18.46 -12.53 8.17
N PRO A 55 -18.26 -11.72 9.23
CA PRO A 55 -17.81 -12.23 10.52
C PRO A 55 -18.83 -13.14 11.22
N GLN A 56 -20.13 -12.99 10.91
CA GLN A 56 -21.17 -13.84 11.50
C GLN A 56 -21.16 -15.24 10.88
N LYS A 57 -20.92 -15.31 9.57
CA LYS A 57 -20.87 -16.57 8.82
C LYS A 57 -19.46 -17.17 8.77
N GLN A 58 -18.44 -16.40 9.13
CA GLN A 58 -17.02 -16.74 9.04
C GLN A 58 -16.57 -17.17 7.64
N ILE A 59 -17.08 -16.50 6.61
CA ILE A 59 -16.76 -16.80 5.21
C ILE A 59 -16.39 -15.54 4.43
N TRP A 60 -15.47 -15.71 3.49
CA TRP A 60 -15.22 -14.74 2.42
C TRP A 60 -16.14 -15.04 1.23
N THR A 61 -16.65 -14.00 0.58
CA THR A 61 -17.24 -14.16 -0.75
C THR A 61 -16.18 -14.56 -1.75
N ALA A 62 -16.60 -15.14 -2.89
CA ALA A 62 -15.74 -15.08 -4.06
C ALA A 62 -15.34 -13.61 -4.31
N TRP A 63 -14.08 -13.37 -4.66
CA TRP A 63 -13.68 -12.02 -5.02
C TRP A 63 -14.41 -11.59 -6.29
N ASP A 64 -14.64 -10.30 -6.43
CA ASP A 64 -15.21 -9.63 -7.59
C ASP A 64 -14.33 -8.44 -8.01
N THR A 65 -14.67 -7.74 -9.10
CA THR A 65 -13.92 -6.56 -9.56
C THR A 65 -14.75 -5.29 -9.50
N LEU A 66 -14.10 -4.18 -9.14
CA LEU A 66 -14.72 -2.86 -9.17
C LEU A 66 -14.94 -2.45 -10.63
N ALA A 67 -16.19 -2.27 -11.03
CA ALA A 67 -16.52 -1.77 -12.36
C ALA A 67 -16.08 -0.31 -12.51
N LEU A 68 -15.26 -0.04 -13.52
CA LEU A 68 -14.82 1.31 -13.90
C LEU A 68 -15.37 1.64 -15.30
N PRO A 69 -15.96 2.84 -15.50
CA PRO A 69 -16.77 3.13 -16.69
C PRO A 69 -15.98 3.25 -18.00
N ASP A 70 -14.70 3.62 -17.93
CA ASP A 70 -13.81 3.78 -19.10
C ASP A 70 -12.76 2.66 -19.14
N ALA A 71 -13.11 1.55 -19.78
CA ALA A 71 -12.22 0.38 -19.88
C ALA A 71 -10.91 0.67 -20.63
N LYS A 72 -10.86 1.69 -21.50
CA LYS A 72 -9.63 2.07 -22.21
C LYS A 72 -8.67 2.81 -21.28
N LYS A 73 -9.20 3.77 -20.52
CA LYS A 73 -8.45 4.52 -19.50
C LYS A 73 -7.95 3.62 -18.37
N PHE A 74 -8.80 2.69 -17.93
CA PHE A 74 -8.54 1.79 -16.80
C PHE A 74 -8.12 0.39 -17.23
N TYR A 75 -7.43 0.27 -18.37
CA TYR A 75 -6.97 -1.02 -18.88
C TYR A 75 -6.14 -1.78 -17.84
N ASN A 76 -5.23 -1.10 -17.15
CA ASN A 76 -4.53 -1.64 -15.99
C ASN A 76 -4.88 -0.74 -14.81
N ALA A 77 -5.75 -1.16 -13.90
CA ALA A 77 -6.21 -0.37 -12.76
C ALA A 77 -6.34 -1.24 -11.51
N GLY A 78 -5.42 -1.09 -10.56
CA GLY A 78 -5.34 -1.92 -9.36
C GLY A 78 -5.22 -1.11 -8.08
N ALA A 79 -5.70 -1.70 -6.98
CA ALA A 79 -5.53 -1.21 -5.61
C ALA A 79 -4.76 -2.23 -4.76
N GLY A 80 -3.63 -2.72 -5.29
CA GLY A 80 -2.78 -3.66 -4.59
C GLY A 80 -2.00 -3.00 -3.45
N CYS A 81 -2.13 -3.52 -2.23
CA CYS A 81 -1.45 -3.06 -1.02
C CYS A 81 -1.62 -1.56 -0.77
N VAL A 82 -2.80 -1.02 -1.04
CA VAL A 82 -3.14 0.37 -0.75
C VAL A 82 -3.72 0.51 0.65
N GLN A 83 -3.62 1.70 1.24
CA GLN A 83 -4.47 2.10 2.37
C GLN A 83 -5.62 2.95 1.87
N ARG A 84 -6.84 2.48 2.09
CA ARG A 84 -8.07 3.25 1.85
C ARG A 84 -8.52 3.97 3.13
N LEU A 85 -9.38 4.95 2.95
CA LEU A 85 -9.99 5.73 4.02
C LEU A 85 -11.52 5.58 3.95
N ASP A 86 -12.17 5.35 5.09
CA ASP A 86 -13.62 5.14 5.15
C ASP A 86 -14.27 6.40 5.76
N LEU A 87 -15.12 7.08 5.01
CA LEU A 87 -15.78 8.31 5.41
C LEU A 87 -16.88 8.05 6.46
N PRO A 88 -17.28 9.06 7.27
CA PRO A 88 -18.26 8.88 8.34
C PRO A 88 -19.63 8.33 7.89
N ASP A 89 -20.03 8.59 6.64
CA ASP A 89 -21.26 8.09 6.03
C ASP A 89 -21.15 6.63 5.55
N GLY A 90 -19.94 6.08 5.47
CA GLY A 90 -19.64 4.74 4.94
C GLY A 90 -19.25 4.74 3.47
N GLU A 91 -19.04 5.89 2.85
CA GLU A 91 -18.33 5.93 1.58
C GLU A 91 -16.84 5.67 1.78
N ILE A 92 -16.15 5.27 0.72
CA ILE A 92 -14.75 4.87 0.76
C ILE A 92 -13.96 5.76 -0.21
N LEU A 93 -12.89 6.37 0.29
CA LEU A 93 -11.84 6.92 -0.54
C LEU A 93 -10.81 5.83 -0.83
N LEU A 94 -10.85 5.30 -2.05
CA LEU A 94 -10.00 4.21 -2.52
C LEU A 94 -8.94 4.74 -3.48
N PRO A 95 -7.68 4.84 -3.07
CA PRO A 95 -6.62 5.17 -4.00
C PRO A 95 -6.32 3.97 -4.92
N ILE A 96 -6.17 4.23 -6.21
CA ILE A 96 -5.81 3.25 -7.23
C ILE A 96 -4.59 3.73 -8.01
N ASN A 97 -3.82 2.78 -8.54
CA ASN A 97 -2.88 3.06 -9.62
C ASN A 97 -3.45 2.55 -10.94
N PHE A 98 -3.31 3.32 -12.01
CA PHE A 98 -3.86 2.94 -13.31
C PHE A 98 -3.07 3.47 -14.51
N ARG A 99 -3.30 2.87 -15.68
CA ARG A 99 -2.88 3.37 -16.99
C ARG A 99 -3.74 2.78 -18.10
N ALA A 100 -3.82 3.50 -19.21
CA ALA A 100 -4.34 2.94 -20.46
C ALA A 100 -3.34 1.96 -21.10
N GLU A 101 -3.81 1.13 -22.04
CA GLU A 101 -2.97 0.14 -22.73
C GLU A 101 -1.79 0.76 -23.49
N SER A 102 -2.01 1.92 -24.12
CA SER A 102 -1.00 2.66 -24.86
C SER A 102 -0.09 3.53 -23.99
N GLU A 103 -0.41 3.68 -22.70
CA GLU A 103 0.33 4.56 -21.80
C GLU A 103 1.52 3.82 -21.17
N LYS A 104 2.67 4.48 -21.17
CA LYS A 104 3.89 3.96 -20.55
C LYS A 104 3.86 4.09 -19.02
N PHE A 105 3.49 5.26 -18.53
CA PHE A 105 3.60 5.63 -17.12
C PHE A 105 2.31 5.31 -16.37
N ILE A 106 2.46 4.67 -15.21
CA ILE A 106 1.37 4.44 -14.28
C ILE A 106 1.06 5.76 -13.56
N LYS A 107 -0.22 6.05 -13.41
CA LYS A 107 -0.77 7.23 -12.74
C LYS A 107 -1.51 6.80 -11.48
N VAL A 108 -1.75 7.74 -10.59
CA VAL A 108 -2.55 7.51 -9.37
C VAL A 108 -3.74 8.47 -9.34
N ALA A 109 -4.88 7.98 -8.84
CA ALA A 109 -6.02 8.82 -8.48
C ALA A 109 -6.71 8.21 -7.25
N VAL A 110 -7.50 9.02 -6.55
CA VAL A 110 -8.40 8.54 -5.50
C VAL A 110 -9.81 8.47 -6.05
N LEU A 111 -10.48 7.34 -5.84
CA LEU A 111 -11.88 7.12 -6.16
C LEU A 111 -12.72 7.33 -4.92
N ARG A 112 -13.89 7.95 -5.06
CA ARG A 112 -14.96 7.88 -4.07
C ARG A 112 -15.87 6.71 -4.43
N CYS A 113 -16.11 5.81 -3.50
CA CYS A 113 -16.89 4.59 -3.73
C CYS A 113 -17.98 4.44 -2.67
N ALA A 114 -19.17 3.99 -3.09
CA ALA A 114 -20.17 3.46 -2.17
C ALA A 114 -19.87 1.99 -1.86
N PHE A 115 -20.15 1.57 -0.62
CA PHE A 115 -20.11 0.16 -0.23
C PHE A 115 -21.32 -0.20 0.63
N ASP A 116 -22.19 -1.07 0.09
CA ASP A 116 -23.42 -1.50 0.76
C ASP A 116 -23.25 -2.68 1.73
N GLY A 117 -22.00 -3.13 1.95
CA GLY A 117 -21.68 -4.34 2.70
C GLY A 117 -21.56 -5.60 1.84
N SER A 118 -21.85 -5.52 0.55
CA SER A 118 -21.70 -6.61 -0.42
C SER A 118 -20.98 -6.17 -1.69
N LYS A 119 -21.32 -4.99 -2.22
CA LYS A 119 -20.85 -4.49 -3.51
C LYS A 119 -20.15 -3.15 -3.35
N LEU A 120 -18.96 -3.06 -3.93
CA LEU A 120 -18.20 -1.81 -4.06
C LEU A 120 -18.55 -1.15 -5.40
N THR A 121 -18.96 0.12 -5.37
CA THR A 121 -19.38 0.87 -6.57
C THR A 121 -18.65 2.20 -6.63
N MET A 122 -17.99 2.49 -7.76
CA MET A 122 -17.37 3.79 -7.99
C MET A 122 -18.46 4.86 -8.16
N LEU A 123 -18.30 5.98 -7.46
CA LEU A 123 -19.16 7.17 -7.56
C LEU A 123 -18.47 8.27 -8.35
N GLU A 124 -17.20 8.52 -8.04
CA GLU A 124 -16.46 9.67 -8.56
C GLU A 124 -14.95 9.39 -8.59
N GLN A 125 -14.25 10.11 -9.46
CA GLN A 125 -12.79 10.11 -9.53
C GLN A 125 -12.25 11.50 -9.18
N GLY A 126 -11.23 11.56 -8.32
CA GLY A 126 -10.44 12.76 -8.10
C GLY A 126 -9.49 13.11 -9.25
N ASN A 127 -8.59 14.07 -9.01
CA ASN A 127 -7.59 14.45 -10.00
C ASN A 127 -6.53 13.35 -10.19
N VAL A 128 -5.82 13.44 -11.32
CA VAL A 128 -4.81 12.46 -11.70
C VAL A 128 -3.43 12.95 -11.32
N LEU A 129 -2.70 12.13 -10.58
CA LEU A 129 -1.30 12.34 -10.21
C LEU A 129 -0.39 11.54 -11.13
N ALA A 130 0.68 12.17 -11.62
CA ALA A 130 1.65 11.55 -12.49
C ALA A 130 3.07 12.04 -12.21
N VAL A 131 4.04 11.16 -12.47
CA VAL A 131 5.46 11.50 -12.60
C VAL A 131 5.96 10.71 -13.80
N ASP A 132 6.17 11.39 -14.93
CA ASP A 132 6.43 10.76 -16.23
C ASP A 132 7.90 10.30 -16.38
N ARG A 133 8.32 9.44 -15.45
CA ARG A 133 9.68 8.88 -15.38
C ARG A 133 9.63 7.42 -14.95
N ASP A 134 10.53 6.63 -15.53
CA ASP A 134 10.64 5.18 -15.29
C ASP A 134 9.30 4.46 -15.56
N TYR A 135 8.61 4.03 -14.49
CA TYR A 135 7.32 3.34 -14.54
C TYR A 135 6.12 4.19 -14.10
N GLY A 136 6.34 5.43 -13.66
CA GLY A 136 5.28 6.25 -13.06
C GLY A 136 5.05 5.99 -11.56
N LEU A 137 3.89 6.40 -11.06
CA LEU A 137 3.48 6.30 -9.66
C LEU A 137 2.67 5.03 -9.40
N ALA A 138 2.84 4.40 -8.24
CA ALA A 138 2.11 3.18 -7.87
C ALA A 138 1.91 3.04 -6.36
N GLU A 139 1.17 1.98 -5.95
CA GLU A 139 0.98 1.53 -4.56
C GLU A 139 0.71 2.68 -3.55
N PRO A 140 -0.33 3.49 -3.80
CA PRO A 140 -0.63 4.64 -2.95
C PRO A 140 -1.24 4.26 -1.60
N SER A 141 -0.88 4.98 -0.54
CA SER A 141 -1.52 4.85 0.78
C SER A 141 -2.11 6.16 1.25
N LEU A 142 -3.41 6.15 1.56
CA LEU A 142 -4.17 7.31 2.02
C LEU A 142 -4.30 7.30 3.55
N THR A 143 -4.21 8.48 4.15
CA THR A 143 -4.63 8.74 5.54
C THR A 143 -5.22 10.14 5.66
N ARG A 144 -5.84 10.42 6.82
CA ARG A 144 -6.25 11.76 7.23
C ARG A 144 -5.68 12.06 8.61
N PHE A 145 -5.09 13.24 8.75
CA PHE A 145 -4.50 13.74 9.98
C PHE A 145 -4.66 15.26 10.07
N GLY A 146 -4.99 15.80 11.24
CA GLY A 146 -5.15 17.25 11.42
C GLY A 146 -6.14 17.92 10.45
N GLY A 147 -7.19 17.20 10.05
CA GLY A 147 -8.18 17.70 9.09
C GLY A 147 -7.80 17.59 7.61
N ARG A 148 -6.56 17.19 7.29
CA ARG A 148 -6.03 17.10 5.92
C ARG A 148 -5.78 15.65 5.50
N TYR A 149 -5.85 15.39 4.19
CA TYR A 149 -5.56 14.08 3.60
C TYR A 149 -4.11 14.02 3.09
N TYR A 150 -3.47 12.88 3.27
CA TYR A 150 -2.09 12.62 2.86
C TYR A 150 -2.02 11.32 2.07
N LEU A 151 -1.34 11.36 0.93
CA LEU A 151 -1.21 10.24 0.01
C LEU A 151 0.27 9.95 -0.23
N THR A 152 0.74 8.77 0.18
CA THR A 152 2.07 8.30 -0.23
C THR A 152 2.02 7.75 -1.64
N LEU A 153 3.13 7.81 -2.35
CA LEU A 153 3.25 7.39 -3.73
C LEU A 153 4.60 6.70 -3.93
N ARG A 154 4.58 5.43 -4.34
CA ARG A 154 5.79 4.70 -4.75
C ARG A 154 6.21 5.14 -6.15
N GLN A 155 7.50 5.34 -6.34
CA GLN A 155 8.13 5.52 -7.65
C GLN A 155 9.50 4.80 -7.66
N GLU A 156 10.04 4.52 -8.84
CA GLU A 156 11.29 3.75 -9.05
C GLU A 156 12.54 4.30 -8.37
N LYS A 157 12.67 5.62 -8.21
CA LYS A 157 13.89 6.31 -7.75
C LYS A 157 13.69 7.11 -6.45
N ALA A 158 12.45 7.36 -6.06
CA ALA A 158 12.12 8.04 -4.82
C ALA A 158 10.71 7.66 -4.33
N GLY A 159 10.45 7.88 -3.04
CA GLY A 159 9.09 8.00 -2.53
C GLY A 159 8.58 9.43 -2.64
N TYR A 160 7.27 9.59 -2.82
CA TYR A 160 6.60 10.88 -2.87
C TYR A 160 5.42 10.94 -1.90
N VAL A 161 4.99 12.16 -1.60
CA VAL A 161 3.80 12.49 -0.84
C VAL A 161 3.01 13.59 -1.53
N SER A 162 1.70 13.50 -1.47
CA SER A 162 0.79 14.55 -1.87
C SER A 162 -0.25 14.80 -0.78
N THR A 163 -0.89 15.95 -0.81
CA THR A 163 -1.88 16.39 0.18
C THR A 163 -3.15 16.89 -0.47
N SER A 164 -4.28 16.78 0.24
CA SER A 164 -5.58 17.23 -0.22
C SER A 164 -6.43 17.71 0.96
N ASP A 165 -7.35 18.63 0.70
CA ASP A 165 -8.32 19.12 1.70
C ASP A 165 -9.64 18.34 1.65
N ASP A 166 -9.95 17.68 0.52
CA ASP A 166 -11.20 16.93 0.32
C ASP A 166 -11.00 15.41 0.16
N GLY A 167 -9.75 14.97 -0.03
CA GLY A 167 -9.42 13.56 -0.21
C GLY A 167 -9.61 13.04 -1.63
N LEU A 168 -9.91 13.92 -2.59
CA LEU A 168 -10.04 13.59 -4.02
C LEU A 168 -9.10 14.44 -4.89
N HIS A 169 -8.90 15.71 -4.57
CA HIS A 169 -8.08 16.64 -5.33
C HIS A 169 -6.75 16.88 -4.59
N PHE A 170 -5.71 16.20 -5.04
CA PHE A 170 -4.39 16.19 -4.44
C PHE A 170 -3.43 17.17 -5.12
N SER A 171 -2.54 17.77 -4.34
CA SER A 171 -1.45 18.61 -4.83
C SER A 171 -0.47 17.85 -5.73
N GLU A 172 0.46 18.56 -6.36
CA GLU A 172 1.55 17.91 -7.07
C GLU A 172 2.37 17.00 -6.13
N PRO A 173 2.83 15.81 -6.60
CA PRO A 173 3.67 14.92 -5.81
C PRO A 173 4.98 15.58 -5.37
N LYS A 174 5.18 15.72 -4.07
CA LYS A 174 6.42 16.18 -3.47
C LYS A 174 7.30 14.99 -3.09
N LYS A 175 8.58 15.04 -3.46
CA LYS A 175 9.55 14.01 -3.08
C LYS A 175 9.77 13.99 -1.56
N TRP A 176 9.84 12.81 -0.95
CA TRP A 176 10.19 12.68 0.45
C TRP A 176 11.63 13.12 0.74
N THR A 177 11.78 13.87 1.82
CA THR A 177 13.07 14.30 2.38
C THR A 177 13.13 14.04 3.88
N TRP A 178 14.33 14.14 4.44
CA TRP A 178 14.51 14.41 5.85
C TRP A 178 14.17 15.88 6.17
N ASP A 179 14.12 16.19 7.46
CA ASP A 179 13.88 17.51 8.04
C ASP A 179 15.00 18.53 7.77
N ASP A 180 16.20 18.05 7.44
CA ASP A 180 17.31 18.86 6.92
C ASP A 180 17.24 19.10 5.39
N GLY A 181 16.21 18.58 4.72
CA GLY A 181 16.01 18.68 3.28
C GLY A 181 16.77 17.65 2.44
N SER A 182 17.62 16.81 3.05
CA SER A 182 18.35 15.77 2.33
C SER A 182 17.43 14.61 1.91
N ASP A 183 17.88 13.80 0.95
CA ASP A 183 17.12 12.67 0.44
C ASP A 183 16.81 11.62 1.52
N LEU A 184 15.55 11.16 1.60
CA LEU A 184 15.10 10.14 2.56
C LEU A 184 15.76 8.77 2.33
N GLY A 185 16.08 8.45 1.07
CA GLY A 185 16.62 7.15 0.67
C GLY A 185 15.56 6.11 0.32
N ASN A 186 14.27 6.37 0.53
CA ASN A 186 13.16 5.51 0.10
C ASN A 186 12.99 5.52 -1.42
N TYR A 187 12.77 4.36 -2.03
CA TYR A 187 12.56 4.20 -3.48
C TYR A 187 12.02 2.80 -3.80
N ASN A 188 11.27 2.67 -4.90
CA ASN A 188 10.82 1.40 -5.50
C ASN A 188 10.09 0.43 -4.54
N THR A 189 9.54 0.93 -3.45
CA THR A 189 8.76 0.16 -2.47
C THR A 189 7.57 0.99 -2.01
N GLN A 190 6.46 0.33 -1.68
CA GLN A 190 5.34 0.96 -0.99
C GLN A 190 5.78 1.66 0.29
N GLN A 191 4.98 2.65 0.70
CA GLN A 191 5.03 3.26 2.02
C GLN A 191 3.62 3.26 2.61
N HIS A 192 3.52 3.11 3.93
CA HIS A 192 2.24 3.14 4.63
C HIS A 192 2.24 4.15 5.76
N TRP A 193 1.06 4.66 6.05
CA TRP A 193 0.81 5.54 7.18
C TRP A 193 0.51 4.73 8.43
N VAL A 194 1.09 5.14 9.56
CA VAL A 194 0.57 4.85 10.89
C VAL A 194 0.12 6.18 11.46
N THR A 195 -1.16 6.29 11.79
CA THR A 195 -1.74 7.58 12.18
C THR A 195 -2.25 7.50 13.61
N HIS A 196 -1.76 8.39 14.47
CA HIS A 196 -2.25 8.60 15.83
C HIS A 196 -3.02 9.93 15.89
N ASP A 197 -3.79 10.19 16.94
CA ASP A 197 -4.42 11.52 17.15
C ASP A 197 -3.36 12.62 17.34
N ASP A 198 -2.27 12.27 18.02
CA ASP A 198 -1.21 13.21 18.40
C ASP A 198 -0.12 13.38 17.32
N ALA A 199 0.05 12.42 16.41
CA ALA A 199 1.14 12.42 15.44
C ALA A 199 0.88 11.54 14.21
N LEU A 200 1.56 11.88 13.12
CA LEU A 200 1.57 11.14 11.86
C LEU A 200 2.93 10.44 11.68
N PHE A 201 2.93 9.17 11.29
CA PHE A 201 4.14 8.38 11.07
C PHE A 201 4.14 7.72 9.69
N LEU A 202 5.32 7.66 9.08
CA LEU A 202 5.57 6.95 7.84
C LEU A 202 6.30 5.64 8.15
N VAL A 203 5.79 4.54 7.59
CA VAL A 203 6.44 3.22 7.60
C VAL A 203 6.99 2.92 6.20
N TYR A 204 8.28 2.66 6.11
CA TYR A 204 8.99 2.60 4.82
C TYR A 204 10.31 1.84 4.92
N THR A 205 10.94 1.59 3.78
CA THR A 205 12.31 1.07 3.68
C THR A 205 13.20 2.10 2.99
N ARG A 206 14.51 2.08 3.24
CA ARG A 206 15.45 3.01 2.59
C ARG A 206 16.84 2.42 2.45
N ARG A 207 17.60 2.97 1.51
CA ARG A 207 19.05 2.73 1.41
C ARG A 207 19.83 3.40 2.54
N GLY A 208 21.13 3.08 2.62
CA GLY A 208 22.03 3.71 3.59
C GLY A 208 21.81 3.23 5.03
N ALA A 209 21.37 1.98 5.18
CA ALA A 209 21.17 1.33 6.48
C ALA A 209 21.92 -0.01 6.56
N ASN A 210 23.10 -0.08 5.91
CA ASN A 210 23.93 -1.29 5.81
C ASN A 210 23.16 -2.51 5.24
N ASN A 211 22.36 -2.25 4.21
CA ASN A 211 21.38 -3.19 3.67
C ASN A 211 21.54 -3.44 2.16
N ASP A 212 22.69 -3.09 1.58
CA ASP A 212 22.97 -3.19 0.14
C ASP A 212 22.97 -4.64 -0.38
N HIS A 213 23.15 -5.62 0.51
CA HIS A 213 23.02 -7.05 0.20
C HIS A 213 21.57 -7.48 -0.03
N ILE A 214 20.59 -6.62 0.27
CA ILE A 214 19.17 -6.88 0.08
C ILE A 214 18.67 -6.14 -1.16
N MET A 215 18.05 -6.92 -2.04
CA MET A 215 17.45 -6.39 -3.26
C MET A 215 16.49 -5.23 -2.95
N ARG A 216 16.78 -4.06 -3.54
CA ARG A 216 16.04 -2.81 -3.37
C ARG A 216 16.00 -2.25 -1.95
N HIS A 217 16.92 -2.68 -1.06
CA HIS A 217 16.97 -2.24 0.33
C HIS A 217 15.63 -2.45 1.07
N ARG A 218 14.90 -3.53 0.72
CA ARG A 218 13.55 -3.85 1.22
C ARG A 218 13.50 -4.37 2.66
N ALA A 219 14.57 -4.21 3.41
CA ALA A 219 14.60 -4.34 4.85
C ALA A 219 15.72 -3.41 5.37
N PRO A 220 15.79 -3.09 6.66
CA PRO A 220 14.73 -3.27 7.65
C PRO A 220 13.50 -2.42 7.28
N LEU A 221 12.38 -2.68 7.93
CA LEU A 221 11.22 -1.78 7.88
C LEU A 221 11.41 -0.72 8.96
N PHE A 222 11.40 0.55 8.57
CA PHE A 222 11.51 1.69 9.46
C PHE A 222 10.14 2.31 9.75
N ILE A 223 10.05 3.01 10.87
CA ILE A 223 8.98 3.97 11.17
C ILE A 223 9.62 5.30 11.59
N GLY A 224 9.12 6.42 11.10
CA GLY A 224 9.55 7.76 11.51
C GLY A 224 8.36 8.72 11.56
N GLN A 225 8.40 9.69 12.48
CA GLN A 225 7.39 10.74 12.57
C GLN A 225 7.52 11.70 11.38
N VAL A 226 6.39 12.19 10.89
CA VAL A 226 6.29 13.13 9.78
C VAL A 226 5.94 14.51 10.31
N ASP A 227 6.60 15.53 9.75
CA ASP A 227 6.15 16.92 9.86
C ASP A 227 5.03 17.13 8.81
N PRO A 228 3.76 17.31 9.24
CA PRO A 228 2.62 17.38 8.34
C PRO A 228 2.54 18.68 7.53
N GLU A 229 3.30 19.71 7.93
CA GLU A 229 3.37 20.99 7.23
C GLU A 229 4.51 20.99 6.23
N LYS A 230 5.70 20.57 6.66
CA LYS A 230 6.89 20.52 5.79
C LYS A 230 6.91 19.31 4.87
N LEU A 231 6.08 18.28 5.12
CA LEU A 231 6.03 17.04 4.34
C LEU A 231 7.40 16.35 4.25
N CYS A 232 8.04 16.19 5.40
CA CYS A 232 9.32 15.49 5.55
C CYS A 232 9.27 14.54 6.75
N VAL A 233 10.19 13.58 6.78
CA VAL A 233 10.36 12.68 7.93
C VAL A 233 11.35 13.31 8.91
N LEU A 234 11.03 13.30 10.20
CA LEU A 234 11.90 13.80 11.26
C LEU A 234 13.00 12.78 11.53
N ARG A 235 14.25 13.06 11.13
CA ARG A 235 15.34 12.08 11.15
C ARG A 235 15.59 11.49 12.52
N ALA A 236 15.55 12.32 13.57
CA ALA A 236 15.79 11.91 14.95
C ALA A 236 14.75 10.91 15.50
N THR A 237 13.61 10.75 14.83
CA THR A 237 12.52 9.86 15.27
C THR A 237 12.52 8.50 14.58
N GLU A 238 13.39 8.29 13.59
CA GLU A 238 13.44 7.03 12.85
C GLU A 238 13.80 5.86 13.77
N ARG A 239 13.03 4.78 13.69
CA ARG A 239 13.28 3.53 14.40
C ARG A 239 13.10 2.34 13.47
N VAL A 240 13.88 1.29 13.71
CA VAL A 240 13.63 -0.02 13.10
C VAL A 240 12.35 -0.62 13.71
N LEU A 241 11.34 -0.84 12.87
CA LEU A 241 10.06 -1.45 13.23
C LEU A 241 10.10 -2.97 13.04
N VAL A 242 10.68 -3.44 11.94
CA VAL A 242 10.95 -4.87 11.67
C VAL A 242 12.42 -5.00 11.28
N PRO A 243 13.20 -5.86 11.95
CA PRO A 243 14.62 -5.97 11.69
C PRO A 243 14.91 -6.55 10.31
N GLN A 244 16.12 -6.28 9.83
CA GLN A 244 16.67 -6.99 8.67
C GLN A 244 17.41 -8.24 9.14
N ARG A 245 16.99 -9.40 8.64
CA ARG A 245 17.64 -10.71 8.87
C ARG A 245 18.24 -11.32 7.58
N GLY A 246 18.32 -10.53 6.50
CA GLY A 246 18.95 -10.91 5.22
C GLY A 246 17.99 -11.18 4.06
N ALA A 247 16.76 -11.58 4.34
CA ALA A 247 15.70 -11.61 3.34
C ALA A 247 15.10 -10.21 3.15
N ARG A 248 14.70 -9.91 1.90
CA ARG A 248 13.86 -8.74 1.66
C ARG A 248 12.50 -8.94 2.32
N LEU A 249 11.88 -7.88 2.80
CA LEU A 249 10.50 -7.93 3.26
C LEU A 249 9.55 -7.79 2.06
N GLY A 250 8.45 -8.55 2.10
CA GLY A 250 7.38 -8.50 1.11
C GLY A 250 6.65 -7.15 1.08
N ASN A 251 5.50 -7.11 0.43
CA ASN A 251 4.56 -6.04 0.73
C ASN A 251 4.02 -6.26 2.16
N PHE A 252 3.81 -5.17 2.86
CA PHE A 252 3.35 -5.09 4.24
C PHE A 252 2.04 -4.32 4.31
N GLY A 253 1.44 -4.23 5.48
CA GLY A 253 0.36 -3.30 5.70
C GLY A 253 0.13 -3.01 7.17
N VAL A 254 -0.76 -2.06 7.39
CA VAL A 254 -1.05 -1.47 8.69
C VAL A 254 -2.48 -1.80 9.09
N THR A 255 -2.68 -2.08 10.38
CA THR A 255 -3.99 -2.37 10.96
C THR A 255 -4.11 -1.68 12.31
N GLU A 256 -5.02 -0.73 12.42
CA GLU A 256 -5.47 -0.18 13.69
C GLU A 256 -6.31 -1.24 14.42
N VAL A 257 -5.77 -1.83 15.49
CA VAL A 257 -6.41 -2.94 16.20
C VAL A 257 -7.39 -2.42 17.25
N ASN A 258 -6.97 -1.40 18.00
CA ASN A 258 -7.79 -0.68 18.97
C ASN A 258 -7.12 0.67 19.29
N GLU A 259 -7.68 1.43 20.23
CA GLU A 259 -7.15 2.72 20.65
C GLU A 259 -5.74 2.65 21.25
N SER A 260 -5.33 1.50 21.78
CA SER A 260 -4.05 1.32 22.45
C SER A 260 -2.95 0.76 21.55
N GLU A 261 -3.27 0.22 20.37
CA GLU A 261 -2.24 -0.32 19.49
C GLU A 261 -2.59 -0.37 17.99
N THR A 262 -1.54 -0.23 17.19
CA THR A 262 -1.54 -0.41 15.73
C THR A 262 -0.51 -1.46 15.36
N TRP A 263 -0.86 -2.38 14.46
CA TRP A 263 0.03 -3.45 14.04
C TRP A 263 0.50 -3.21 12.62
N VAL A 264 1.77 -3.54 12.37
CA VAL A 264 2.34 -3.62 11.03
C VAL A 264 2.74 -5.05 10.77
N THR A 265 2.15 -5.66 9.74
CA THR A 265 2.40 -7.07 9.40
C THR A 265 3.10 -7.20 8.06
N VAL A 266 4.07 -8.10 8.01
CA VAL A 266 4.92 -8.36 6.84
C VAL A 266 5.55 -9.74 6.94
N ALA A 267 5.94 -10.32 5.81
CA ALA A 267 6.69 -11.57 5.77
C ALA A 267 8.07 -11.37 5.14
N GLU A 268 9.03 -12.17 5.58
CA GLU A 268 10.26 -12.38 4.84
C GLU A 268 9.94 -13.01 3.50
N TRP A 269 10.52 -12.46 2.45
CA TRP A 269 10.51 -13.08 1.14
C TRP A 269 11.90 -13.62 0.86
N MET A 270 12.06 -14.93 1.02
CA MET A 270 13.32 -15.68 0.94
C MET A 270 13.94 -15.71 -0.46
N GLN A 271 14.28 -14.52 -0.96
CA GLN A 271 14.91 -14.26 -2.24
C GLN A 271 16.06 -13.27 -2.05
N THR A 272 17.11 -13.51 -2.81
CA THR A 272 18.37 -12.77 -2.79
C THR A 272 18.61 -12.10 -4.16
N THR A 273 19.83 -11.64 -4.42
CA THR A 273 20.21 -10.97 -5.67
C THR A 273 20.64 -11.97 -6.76
N PRO A 274 20.63 -11.55 -8.05
CA PRO A 274 21.23 -12.32 -9.14
C PRO A 274 22.68 -12.76 -8.86
N PRO A 275 23.20 -13.81 -9.54
CA PRO A 275 22.57 -14.55 -10.64
C PRO A 275 21.53 -15.60 -10.21
N ASN A 276 21.53 -16.02 -8.95
CA ASN A 276 20.55 -16.96 -8.41
C ASN A 276 19.68 -16.30 -7.32
N PRO A 277 18.63 -15.54 -7.68
CA PRO A 277 17.79 -14.83 -6.72
C PRO A 277 16.94 -15.76 -5.85
N TYR A 278 16.89 -17.07 -6.16
CA TYR A 278 16.11 -18.07 -5.43
C TYR A 278 16.96 -18.88 -4.42
N ASP A 279 18.26 -18.58 -4.31
CA ASP A 279 19.12 -19.18 -3.28
C ASP A 279 18.81 -18.59 -1.89
N PHE A 280 17.81 -19.18 -1.24
CA PHE A 280 17.36 -18.78 0.10
C PHE A 280 18.44 -18.97 1.17
N THR A 281 19.46 -19.82 0.92
CA THR A 281 20.53 -20.07 1.90
C THR A 281 21.35 -18.81 2.17
N LYS A 282 21.45 -17.90 1.20
CA LYS A 282 22.10 -16.58 1.41
C LYS A 282 21.36 -15.74 2.43
N CYS A 283 20.02 -15.76 2.42
CA CYS A 283 19.23 -15.06 3.43
C CYS A 283 19.45 -15.67 4.82
N MET A 284 19.49 -17.01 4.93
CA MET A 284 19.71 -17.71 6.21
C MET A 284 21.07 -17.38 6.86
N LYS A 285 22.10 -17.04 6.08
CA LYS A 285 23.41 -16.63 6.62
C LYS A 285 23.34 -15.35 7.47
N TYR A 286 22.34 -14.50 7.24
CA TYR A 286 22.07 -13.29 8.03
C TYR A 286 20.99 -13.51 9.09
N GLY A 287 20.42 -14.72 9.16
CA GLY A 287 19.47 -15.14 10.18
C GLY A 287 18.01 -15.24 9.74
N SER A 288 17.64 -14.96 8.48
CA SER A 288 16.26 -15.12 8.00
C SER A 288 15.84 -16.59 7.97
N ASP A 289 14.58 -16.85 8.32
CA ASP A 289 14.00 -18.19 8.45
C ASP A 289 12.57 -18.26 7.87
N ASN A 290 12.23 -17.33 6.97
CA ASN A 290 10.91 -17.18 6.37
C ASN A 290 9.84 -16.72 7.38
N ALA A 291 10.24 -15.88 8.34
CA ALA A 291 9.36 -15.39 9.39
C ALA A 291 8.22 -14.50 8.86
N VAL A 292 7.08 -14.58 9.54
CA VAL A 292 6.00 -13.61 9.44
C VAL A 292 6.04 -12.75 10.71
N PHE A 293 6.07 -11.43 10.53
CA PHE A 293 6.13 -10.46 11.61
C PHE A 293 4.77 -9.79 11.81
N ALA A 294 4.42 -9.57 13.07
CA ALA A 294 3.40 -8.62 13.51
C ALA A 294 4.06 -7.64 14.49
N ALA A 295 4.57 -6.52 13.97
CA ALA A 295 5.18 -5.47 14.77
C ALA A 295 4.09 -4.64 15.44
N ARG A 296 4.01 -4.73 16.77
CA ARG A 296 2.99 -4.05 17.58
C ARG A 296 3.50 -2.68 18.02
N ILE A 297 2.85 -1.63 17.57
CA ILE A 297 3.07 -0.27 18.04
C ILE A 297 2.08 -0.04 19.18
N LYS A 298 2.59 0.05 20.41
CA LYS A 298 1.78 0.29 21.61
C LYS A 298 1.77 1.79 21.93
N TRP A 299 0.59 2.37 22.01
CA TRP A 299 0.41 3.79 22.26
C TRP A 299 0.43 4.07 23.77
N LYS A 300 1.16 5.12 24.16
CA LYS A 300 1.18 5.60 25.55
C LYS A 300 -0.12 6.33 25.89
N THR A 301 -0.64 7.08 24.94
CA THR A 301 -1.94 7.75 24.97
C THR A 301 -2.89 7.00 24.03
N PRO A 302 -4.15 6.74 24.40
CA PRO A 302 -5.09 6.10 23.48
C PRO A 302 -5.38 6.96 22.23
N ASN A 303 -5.35 6.34 21.05
CA ASN A 303 -5.77 6.88 19.77
C ASN A 303 -7.30 6.89 19.68
N LYS A 304 -7.95 7.95 20.15
CA LYS A 304 -9.41 8.01 20.29
C LYS A 304 -10.16 7.95 18.97
N SER A 305 -9.53 8.33 17.86
CA SER A 305 -10.15 8.26 16.53
C SER A 305 -9.70 7.06 15.67
N TRP A 306 -9.09 6.03 16.28
CA TRP A 306 -8.57 4.85 15.57
C TRP A 306 -9.57 4.18 14.61
N ASN A 307 -10.88 4.19 14.93
CA ASN A 307 -11.94 3.58 14.15
C ASN A 307 -12.82 4.59 13.37
N LYS A 308 -12.41 5.87 13.32
CA LYS A 308 -13.17 6.96 12.68
C LYS A 308 -12.47 7.53 11.44
N ARG A 309 -11.56 6.75 10.84
CA ARG A 309 -10.69 7.14 9.72
C ARG A 309 -10.77 6.10 8.61
#